data_AF-A0A7Y6V9A6-F1
#
_entry.id   AF-A0A7Y6V9A6-F1
#
_cell.length_a   1.000
_cell.length_b   1.000
_cell.length_c   1.000
_cell.angle_alpha   90.00
_cell.angle_beta   90.00
_cell.angle_gamma   90.00
#
_symmetry.space_group_name_H-M   'P 1'
#
loop_
_entity.id
_entity.type
_entity.pdbx_description
1 polymer ?
#
loop_
_entity_poly.entity_id
_entity_poly.type
_entity_poly.pdbx_seq_one_letter_code
_entity_poly.pdbx_strand_id
1 'polypeptide(L)'
;MRAVIPVMAGVSGMAPVRFLAANITSAIIWAPAHILPGAVAGLGLSLVGHASMRLVVLVGIIFGAGFAIVLLIRLMLTRGVPALEALRLRLIGRLRKSGEGRVSTLAMSLLAPSHDLQPLILIGVPLAFVAAALATLAQEVAERSGLAVADQSISLALSHLRTEPGDKVVAFLTGFGDAYVIIASSAAVTCWLLLRRQWHLALGVVLSIAIASGLATLLKAGLAIPRPQALYEGAQVFGFPSGHATGAATLMGLLTWFAWFGLPQPWRRVMPMAFAAVVGIIAASRLYLSAHWPSDVVGGMLLGTGLTLCFALAFRRVDLRKARPGMAIALALFVFLGFGAWHSWRALPQAVAMYTPPPTPVQVISRDAWLTADWQTLPVRRTDLVGETEEPFSLQWTGTSTAFEAAASTAGWVRADGLTLQTLPRYLDPAVSAEALPVIPRLQDGQFSVLTMVRPAQDGKSREVLRLWKSNTALSDTGRQTPILLVSVETEVIRRAVGMINLPVVHEVAYPSRHDLRLTGTLRRREDGQPVLLAPADSAG
;
A
#
# COMPACT_ATOMS: atom_id res chain seq x y z
N MET A 1 -2.24 23.49 37.27
CA MET A 1 -2.37 22.25 38.08
C MET A 1 -1.06 21.75 38.72
N ARG A 2 0.12 21.83 38.08
CA ARG A 2 1.39 21.28 38.63
C ARG A 2 1.79 21.80 40.03
N ALA A 3 1.45 23.02 40.38
CA ALA A 3 1.76 23.61 41.70
C ALA A 3 0.93 23.04 42.87
N VAL A 4 -0.21 22.40 42.61
CA VAL A 4 -1.16 21.95 43.66
C VAL A 4 -0.92 20.49 44.08
N ILE A 5 -0.23 19.71 43.23
CA ILE A 5 0.02 18.27 43.42
C ILE A 5 0.87 17.97 44.68
N PRO A 6 1.94 18.72 45.00
CA PRO A 6 2.70 18.49 46.23
C PRO A 6 1.88 18.77 47.49
N VAL A 7 1.02 19.79 47.46
CA VAL A 7 0.14 20.16 48.58
C VAL A 7 -0.89 19.06 48.83
N MET A 8 -1.54 18.56 47.77
CA MET A 8 -2.49 17.44 47.87
C MET A 8 -1.82 16.15 48.36
N ALA A 9 -0.59 15.87 47.93
CA ALA A 9 0.19 14.72 48.39
C ALA A 9 0.54 14.85 49.89
N GLY A 10 0.86 16.07 50.34
CA GLY A 10 1.06 16.37 51.76
C GLY A 10 -0.22 16.19 52.59
N VAL A 11 -1.35 16.72 52.12
CA VAL A 11 -2.67 16.61 52.78
C VAL A 11 -3.15 15.16 52.89
N SER A 12 -2.76 14.30 51.94
CA SER A 12 -3.10 12.87 51.94
C SER A 12 -2.12 11.99 52.74
N GLY A 13 -1.14 12.60 53.43
CA GLY A 13 -0.18 11.88 54.27
C GLY A 13 0.82 11.01 53.49
N MET A 14 1.05 11.32 52.21
CA MET A 14 1.95 10.53 51.37
C MET A 14 3.41 10.72 51.78
N ALA A 15 4.12 9.62 52.01
CA ALA A 15 5.55 9.66 52.34
C ALA A 15 6.37 10.34 51.21
N PRO A 16 7.33 11.24 51.53
CA PRO A 16 8.07 12.01 50.53
C PRO A 16 8.76 11.15 49.46
N VAL A 17 9.29 9.99 49.85
CA VAL A 17 9.97 9.06 48.93
C VAL A 17 9.00 8.47 47.90
N ARG A 18 7.77 8.14 48.31
CA ARG A 18 6.74 7.62 47.39
C ARG A 18 6.24 8.71 46.44
N PHE A 19 6.09 9.94 46.95
CA PHE A 19 5.75 11.08 46.11
C PHE A 19 6.84 11.35 45.07
N LEU A 20 8.12 11.36 45.49
CA LEU A 20 9.25 11.60 44.60
C LEU A 20 9.36 10.51 43.53
N ALA A 21 9.21 9.24 43.90
CA ALA A 21 9.18 8.13 42.94
C ALA A 21 8.06 8.30 41.91
N ALA A 22 6.82 8.54 42.35
CA ALA A 22 5.69 8.75 41.45
C ALA A 22 5.87 9.97 40.53
N ASN A 23 6.44 11.05 41.05
CA ASN A 23 6.67 12.28 40.30
C ASN A 23 7.80 12.12 39.25
N ILE A 24 8.88 11.43 39.61
CA ILE A 24 9.97 11.10 38.66
C ILE A 24 9.45 10.15 37.57
N THR A 25 8.72 9.09 37.93
CA THR A 25 8.14 8.17 36.93
C THR A 25 7.15 8.91 36.02
N SER A 26 6.34 9.81 36.58
CA SER A 26 5.44 10.68 35.79
C SER A 26 6.22 11.58 34.84
N ALA A 27 7.30 12.21 35.28
CA ALA A 27 8.14 13.07 34.45
C ALA A 27 8.81 12.29 33.30
N ILE A 28 9.31 11.08 33.57
CA ILE A 28 9.91 10.19 32.56
C ILE A 28 8.88 9.79 31.49
N ILE A 29 7.59 9.65 31.85
CA ILE A 29 6.53 9.32 30.90
C ILE A 29 6.01 10.56 30.16
N TRP A 30 5.79 11.67 30.86
CA TRP A 30 5.15 12.87 30.32
C TRP A 30 6.09 13.72 29.47
N ALA A 31 7.39 13.78 29.80
CA ALA A 31 8.33 14.58 29.03
C ALA A 31 8.47 14.07 27.59
N PRO A 32 8.68 12.76 27.32
CA PRO A 32 8.62 12.22 25.97
C PRO A 32 7.25 12.44 25.32
N ALA A 33 6.15 12.17 26.03
CA ALA A 33 4.80 12.28 25.46
C ALA A 33 4.43 13.69 24.95
N HIS A 34 5.05 14.75 25.51
CA HIS A 34 4.79 16.14 25.10
C HIS A 34 5.84 16.65 24.10
N ILE A 35 7.09 16.23 24.26
CA ILE A 35 8.20 16.73 23.44
C ILE A 35 8.27 15.96 22.12
N LEU A 36 8.06 14.63 22.11
CA LEU A 36 8.16 13.84 20.87
C LEU A 36 7.19 14.29 19.78
N PRO A 37 5.89 14.53 20.04
CA PRO A 37 5.00 14.99 18.96
C PRO A 37 5.44 16.31 18.35
N GLY A 38 5.90 17.26 19.18
CA GLY A 38 6.43 18.55 18.72
C GLY A 38 7.77 18.43 17.99
N ALA A 39 8.68 17.58 18.48
CA ALA A 39 9.96 17.32 17.83
C ALA A 39 9.78 16.55 16.50
N VAL A 40 8.86 15.58 16.44
CA VAL A 40 8.48 14.86 15.21
C VAL A 40 7.81 15.80 14.22
N ALA A 41 6.92 16.68 14.67
CA ALA A 41 6.31 17.69 13.82
C ALA A 41 7.35 18.71 13.30
N GLY A 42 8.27 19.15 14.14
CA GLY A 42 9.37 20.05 13.77
C GLY A 42 10.36 19.43 12.79
N LEU A 43 10.77 18.18 13.04
CA LEU A 43 11.56 17.38 12.09
C LEU A 43 10.81 17.19 10.77
N GLY A 44 9.50 16.92 10.83
CA GLY A 44 8.63 16.84 9.67
C GLY A 44 8.62 18.13 8.85
N LEU A 45 8.52 19.29 9.52
CA LEU A 45 8.53 20.60 8.85
C LEU A 45 9.89 20.95 8.25
N SER A 46 11.00 20.65 8.95
CA SER A 46 12.35 20.87 8.42
C SER A 46 12.66 19.95 7.23
N LEU A 47 12.13 18.72 7.26
CA LEU A 47 12.17 17.79 6.15
C LEU A 47 11.37 18.34 4.97
N VAL A 48 10.16 18.88 5.19
CA VAL A 48 9.31 19.49 4.15
C VAL A 48 9.95 20.74 3.53
N GLY A 49 10.65 21.57 4.31
CA GLY A 49 11.32 22.78 3.81
C GLY A 49 12.48 22.51 2.82
N HIS A 50 13.07 21.31 2.86
CA HIS A 50 14.10 20.84 1.93
C HIS A 50 13.66 19.57 1.17
N ALA A 51 12.39 19.18 1.29
CA ALA A 51 11.87 17.93 0.76
C ALA A 51 11.75 18.01 -0.75
N SER A 52 12.15 16.96 -1.46
CA SER A 52 11.61 16.76 -2.80
C SER A 52 10.08 16.56 -2.70
N MET A 53 9.33 17.01 -3.70
CA MET A 53 7.88 16.80 -3.79
C MET A 53 7.46 15.34 -3.55
N ARG A 54 8.35 14.39 -3.85
CA ARG A 54 8.16 12.94 -3.60
C ARG A 54 8.04 12.61 -2.11
N LEU A 55 8.82 13.26 -1.24
CA LEU A 55 8.72 13.05 0.22
C LEU A 55 7.41 13.60 0.77
N VAL A 56 6.94 14.75 0.26
CA VAL A 56 5.63 15.30 0.64
C VAL A 56 4.50 14.36 0.21
N VAL A 57 4.56 13.85 -1.02
CA VAL A 57 3.61 12.85 -1.53
C VAL A 57 3.64 11.59 -0.68
N LEU A 58 4.82 11.09 -0.31
CA LEU A 58 4.98 9.91 0.56
C LEU A 58 4.31 10.11 1.92
N VAL A 59 4.61 11.21 2.60
CA VAL A 59 4.02 11.53 3.90
C VAL A 59 2.50 11.64 3.75
N GLY A 60 2.03 12.28 2.68
CA GLY A 60 0.60 12.34 2.32
C GLY A 60 -0.03 10.96 2.13
N ILE A 61 0.66 10.02 1.46
CA ILE A 61 0.18 8.64 1.25
C ILE A 61 0.12 7.89 2.58
N ILE A 62 1.13 7.98 3.44
CA ILE A 62 1.16 7.28 4.74
C ILE A 62 0.02 7.77 5.63
N PHE A 63 -0.12 9.09 5.80
CA PHE A 63 -1.19 9.67 6.61
C PHE A 63 -2.57 9.46 5.96
N GLY A 64 -2.67 9.59 4.64
CA GLY A 64 -3.88 9.35 3.87
C GLY A 64 -4.37 7.91 3.99
N ALA A 65 -3.47 6.92 3.89
CA ALA A 65 -3.79 5.52 4.07
C ALA A 65 -4.22 5.21 5.50
N GLY A 66 -3.49 5.71 6.51
CA GLY A 66 -3.88 5.58 7.91
C GLY A 66 -5.26 6.18 8.19
N PHE A 67 -5.53 7.37 7.64
CA PHE A 67 -6.82 8.04 7.73
C PHE A 67 -7.92 7.26 6.99
N ALA A 68 -7.67 6.76 5.78
CA ALA A 68 -8.62 5.98 5.00
C ALA A 68 -8.98 4.67 5.70
N ILE A 69 -8.01 3.97 6.29
CA ILE A 69 -8.24 2.76 7.10
C ILE A 69 -9.14 3.09 8.30
N VAL A 70 -8.81 4.16 9.04
CA VAL A 70 -9.61 4.64 10.16
C VAL A 70 -11.03 5.02 9.72
N LEU A 71 -11.18 5.69 8.59
CA LEU A 71 -12.46 6.09 8.01
C LEU A 71 -13.27 4.87 7.57
N LEU A 72 -12.65 3.91 6.89
CA LEU A 72 -13.28 2.68 6.42
C LEU A 72 -13.77 1.84 7.59
N ILE A 73 -12.93 1.66 8.63
CA ILE A 73 -13.31 0.97 9.86
C ILE A 73 -14.48 1.71 10.53
N ARG A 74 -14.39 3.04 10.65
CA ARG A 74 -15.48 3.85 11.23
C ARG A 74 -16.77 3.70 10.43
N LEU A 75 -16.71 3.77 9.09
CA LEU A 75 -17.86 3.63 8.20
C LEU A 75 -18.46 2.23 8.32
N MET A 76 -17.63 1.19 8.34
CA MET A 76 -18.07 -0.18 8.55
C MET A 76 -18.75 -0.36 9.91
N LEU A 77 -18.19 0.17 11.00
CA LEU A 77 -18.77 0.05 12.33
C LEU A 77 -20.04 0.89 12.53
N THR A 78 -20.11 2.08 11.92
CA THR A 78 -21.23 3.03 12.13
C THR A 78 -22.36 2.89 11.12
N ARG A 79 -22.06 2.43 9.90
CA ARG A 79 -23.07 2.25 8.82
C ARG A 79 -23.14 0.82 8.34
N GLY A 80 -22.01 0.16 8.11
CA GLY A 80 -21.97 -1.22 7.60
C GLY A 80 -22.66 -2.22 8.53
N VAL A 81 -22.23 -2.30 9.79
CA VAL A 81 -22.78 -3.22 10.79
C VAL A 81 -24.27 -2.98 11.02
N PRO A 82 -24.77 -1.73 11.23
CA PRO A 82 -26.20 -1.49 11.34
C PRO A 82 -26.98 -1.84 10.06
N ALA A 83 -26.42 -1.60 8.88
CA ALA A 83 -27.08 -1.94 7.61
C ALA A 83 -27.18 -3.46 7.41
N LEU A 84 -26.12 -4.21 7.74
CA LEU A 84 -26.12 -5.67 7.73
C LEU A 84 -27.11 -6.24 8.74
N GLU A 85 -27.21 -5.66 9.94
CA GLU A 85 -28.21 -6.05 10.94
C GLU A 85 -29.63 -5.74 10.46
N ALA A 86 -29.86 -4.58 9.84
CA ALA A 86 -31.16 -4.25 9.27
C ALA A 86 -31.54 -5.19 8.09
N LEU A 87 -30.57 -5.54 7.24
CA LEU A 87 -30.76 -6.52 6.16
C LEU A 87 -31.10 -7.90 6.74
N ARG A 88 -30.36 -8.34 7.75
CA ARG A 88 -30.60 -9.59 8.49
C ARG A 88 -32.01 -9.63 9.06
N LEU A 89 -32.46 -8.57 9.74
CA LEU A 89 -33.83 -8.47 10.28
C LEU A 89 -34.90 -8.51 9.17
N ARG A 90 -34.66 -7.85 8.03
CA ARG A 90 -35.56 -7.92 6.86
C ARG A 90 -35.64 -9.32 6.27
N LEU A 91 -34.52 -10.03 6.16
CA LEU A 91 -34.47 -11.40 5.66
C LEU A 91 -35.21 -12.36 6.60
N ILE A 92 -35.01 -12.23 7.91
CA ILE A 92 -35.79 -12.97 8.93
C ILE A 92 -37.29 -12.73 8.74
N GLY A 93 -37.71 -11.47 8.56
CA GLY A 93 -39.11 -11.10 8.34
C GLY A 93 -39.70 -11.69 7.05
N ARG A 94 -38.90 -11.82 5.97
CA ARG A 94 -39.33 -12.48 4.72
C ARG A 94 -39.42 -13.99 4.87
N LEU A 95 -38.42 -14.62 5.49
CA LEU A 95 -38.39 -16.07 5.70
C LEU A 95 -39.52 -16.55 6.60
N ARG A 96 -39.87 -15.77 7.63
CA ARG A 96 -41.03 -16.07 8.49
C ARG A 96 -42.37 -16.02 7.75
N LYS A 97 -42.43 -15.31 6.61
CA LYS A 97 -43.63 -15.25 5.75
C LYS A 97 -43.67 -16.34 4.67
N SER A 98 -42.54 -16.96 4.30
CA SER A 98 -42.48 -17.92 3.19
C SER A 98 -42.77 -19.38 3.56
N GLY A 99 -43.17 -19.66 4.82
CA GLY A 99 -43.55 -21.00 5.29
C GLY A 99 -42.39 -21.94 5.67
N GLU A 100 -42.71 -23.05 6.34
CA GLU A 100 -41.77 -24.02 6.94
C GLU A 100 -41.17 -24.98 5.90
N GLY A 101 -40.24 -24.50 5.06
CA GLY A 101 -39.40 -25.36 4.22
C GLY A 101 -38.04 -25.65 4.89
N ARG A 102 -37.41 -26.80 4.61
CA ARG A 102 -36.04 -27.14 5.12
C ARG A 102 -35.01 -26.04 4.86
N VAL A 103 -35.10 -25.39 3.70
CA VAL A 103 -34.24 -24.24 3.32
C VAL A 103 -34.54 -23.01 4.19
N SER A 104 -35.80 -22.76 4.53
CA SER A 104 -36.19 -21.66 5.44
C SER A 104 -35.69 -21.92 6.86
N THR A 105 -35.75 -23.17 7.34
CA THR A 105 -35.27 -23.57 8.67
C THR A 105 -33.75 -23.42 8.76
N LEU A 106 -33.03 -23.84 7.71
CA LEU A 106 -31.58 -23.66 7.60
C LEU A 106 -31.19 -22.18 7.49
N ALA A 107 -31.93 -21.39 6.71
CA ALA A 107 -31.69 -19.95 6.60
C ALA A 107 -31.97 -19.22 7.92
N MET A 108 -33.01 -19.62 8.66
CA MET A 108 -33.33 -19.10 9.98
C MET A 108 -32.29 -19.47 11.03
N SER A 109 -31.66 -20.65 10.98
CA SER A 109 -30.59 -21.02 11.92
C SER A 109 -29.30 -20.22 11.70
N LEU A 110 -29.04 -19.75 10.48
CA LEU A 110 -27.92 -18.85 10.15
C LEU A 110 -28.24 -17.38 10.47
N LEU A 111 -29.47 -16.92 10.17
CA LEU A 111 -29.88 -15.54 10.35
C LEU A 111 -30.33 -15.22 11.78
N ALA A 112 -30.89 -16.16 12.53
CA ALA A 112 -31.25 -16.00 13.94
C ALA A 112 -30.62 -17.13 14.76
N PRO A 113 -29.28 -17.14 14.88
CA PRO A 113 -28.60 -18.20 15.61
C PRO A 113 -28.98 -18.17 17.08
N SER A 114 -29.02 -19.36 17.70
CA SER A 114 -29.08 -19.45 19.16
C SER A 114 -27.90 -18.72 19.81
N HIS A 115 -28.03 -18.33 21.08
CA HIS A 115 -26.99 -17.62 21.81
C HIS A 115 -25.61 -18.30 21.76
N ASP A 116 -25.57 -19.63 21.62
CA ASP A 116 -24.34 -20.40 21.46
C ASP A 116 -23.76 -20.42 20.04
N LEU A 117 -24.61 -20.36 19.01
CA LEU A 117 -24.20 -20.37 17.60
C LEU A 117 -23.80 -18.98 17.09
N GLN A 118 -24.30 -17.92 17.73
CA GLN A 118 -24.04 -16.55 17.32
C GLN A 118 -22.53 -16.19 17.26
N PRO A 119 -21.70 -16.45 18.29
CA PRO A 119 -20.27 -16.16 18.22
C PRO A 119 -19.52 -17.07 17.23
N LEU A 120 -20.00 -18.31 17.02
CA LEU A 120 -19.46 -19.23 16.02
C LEU A 120 -19.64 -18.70 14.60
N ILE A 121 -20.80 -18.13 14.28
CA ILE A 121 -21.07 -17.55 12.96
C ILE A 121 -20.33 -16.21 12.81
N LEU A 122 -20.37 -15.35 13.83
CA LEU A 122 -19.74 -14.02 13.78
C LEU A 122 -18.22 -14.06 13.61
N ILE A 123 -17.55 -15.11 14.10
CA ILE A 123 -16.09 -15.28 13.95
C ILE A 123 -15.77 -16.29 12.84
N GLY A 124 -16.55 -17.37 12.74
CA GLY A 124 -16.31 -18.47 11.79
C GLY A 124 -16.52 -18.08 10.33
N VAL A 125 -17.53 -17.26 10.02
CA VAL A 125 -17.74 -16.79 8.63
C VAL A 125 -16.59 -15.88 8.17
N PRO A 126 -16.17 -14.84 8.92
CA PRO A 126 -14.97 -14.09 8.58
C PRO A 126 -13.71 -14.95 8.49
N LEU A 127 -13.55 -15.95 9.37
CA LEU A 127 -12.41 -16.86 9.33
C LEU A 127 -12.40 -17.68 8.03
N ALA A 128 -13.56 -18.23 7.62
CA ALA A 128 -13.68 -18.96 6.37
C ALA A 128 -13.39 -18.07 5.15
N PHE A 129 -13.89 -16.83 5.16
CA PHE A 129 -13.59 -15.85 4.10
C PHE A 129 -12.10 -15.51 4.04
N VAL A 130 -11.45 -15.25 5.19
CA VAL A 130 -10.02 -14.96 5.26
C VAL A 130 -9.18 -16.16 4.80
N ALA A 131 -9.57 -17.38 5.18
CA ALA A 131 -8.89 -18.60 4.73
C ALA A 131 -9.05 -18.82 3.22
N ALA A 132 -10.26 -18.60 2.67
CA ALA A 132 -10.50 -18.68 1.23
C ALA A 132 -9.70 -17.62 0.47
N ALA A 133 -9.72 -16.37 0.93
CA ALA A 133 -8.95 -15.28 0.33
C ALA A 133 -7.44 -15.55 0.35
N LEU A 134 -6.90 -16.10 1.45
CA LEU A 134 -5.50 -16.49 1.54
C LEU A 134 -5.16 -17.62 0.58
N ALA A 135 -6.04 -18.62 0.45
CA ALA A 135 -5.85 -19.74 -0.47
C ALA A 135 -5.87 -19.29 -1.95
N THR A 136 -6.86 -18.46 -2.33
CA THR A 136 -6.96 -17.89 -3.68
C THR A 136 -5.74 -17.03 -3.99
N LEU A 137 -5.33 -16.16 -3.06
CA LEU A 137 -4.14 -15.31 -3.24
C LEU A 137 -2.86 -16.17 -3.38
N ALA A 138 -2.69 -17.19 -2.54
CA ALA A 138 -1.55 -18.09 -2.63
C ALA A 138 -1.52 -18.86 -3.96
N GLN A 139 -2.69 -19.24 -4.50
CA GLN A 139 -2.81 -19.86 -5.81
C GLN A 139 -2.43 -18.89 -6.93
N GLU A 140 -2.97 -17.66 -6.94
CA GLU A 140 -2.63 -16.65 -7.96
C GLU A 140 -1.14 -16.31 -7.97
N VAL A 141 -0.55 -16.21 -6.78
CA VAL A 141 0.89 -16.01 -6.60
C VAL A 141 1.70 -17.22 -7.09
N ALA A 142 1.24 -18.43 -6.82
CA ALA A 142 1.89 -19.67 -7.29
C ALA A 142 1.87 -19.79 -8.82
N GLU A 143 0.75 -19.41 -9.44
CA GLU A 143 0.53 -19.45 -10.88
C GLU A 143 1.30 -18.35 -11.63
N ARG A 144 1.80 -17.33 -10.93
CA ARG A 144 2.49 -16.15 -11.50
C ARG A 144 1.64 -15.50 -12.61
N SER A 145 0.34 -15.37 -12.34
CA SER A 145 -0.65 -14.83 -13.26
C SER A 145 -0.60 -13.29 -13.33
N GLY A 146 -1.65 -12.63 -13.84
CA GLY A 146 -1.73 -11.17 -13.98
C GLY A 146 -1.41 -10.39 -12.69
N LEU A 147 -1.65 -10.99 -11.51
CA LEU A 147 -1.29 -10.41 -10.22
C LEU A 147 0.21 -10.11 -10.11
N ALA A 148 1.08 -10.93 -10.70
CA ALA A 148 2.52 -10.70 -10.67
C ALA A 148 2.92 -9.43 -11.43
N VAL A 149 2.22 -9.10 -12.52
CA VAL A 149 2.44 -7.87 -13.30
C VAL A 149 1.96 -6.64 -12.52
N ALA A 150 0.83 -6.77 -11.82
CA ALA A 150 0.33 -5.73 -10.90
C ALA A 150 1.34 -5.47 -9.76
N ASP A 151 1.84 -6.55 -9.13
CA ASP A 151 2.83 -6.48 -8.07
C ASP A 151 4.11 -5.75 -8.51
N GLN A 152 4.59 -6.06 -9.72
CA GLN A 152 5.73 -5.39 -10.34
C GLN A 152 5.46 -3.90 -10.56
N SER A 153 4.34 -3.56 -11.20
CA SER A 153 3.98 -2.19 -11.55
C SER A 153 3.80 -1.30 -10.32
N ILE A 154 3.16 -1.82 -9.26
CA ILE A 154 2.99 -1.14 -7.98
C ILE A 154 4.35 -0.95 -7.29
N SER A 155 5.19 -1.99 -7.25
CA SER A 155 6.51 -1.92 -6.62
C SER A 155 7.42 -0.87 -7.29
N LEU A 156 7.40 -0.83 -8.63
CA LEU A 156 8.15 0.16 -9.41
C LEU A 156 7.61 1.58 -9.17
N ALA A 157 6.30 1.78 -9.17
CA ALA A 157 5.68 3.07 -8.88
C ALA A 157 6.13 3.61 -7.50
N LEU A 158 6.12 2.75 -6.48
CA LEU A 158 6.56 3.11 -5.13
C LEU A 158 8.08 3.40 -5.07
N SER A 159 8.88 2.66 -5.84
CA SER A 159 10.33 2.89 -5.92
C SER A 159 10.66 4.31 -6.43
N HIS A 160 9.84 4.87 -7.33
CA HIS A 160 10.02 6.23 -7.82
C HIS A 160 9.69 7.32 -6.79
N LEU A 161 8.96 6.98 -5.73
CA LEU A 161 8.68 7.87 -4.60
C LEU A 161 9.79 7.86 -3.54
N ARG A 162 10.81 7.01 -3.71
CA ARG A 162 11.91 6.89 -2.75
C ARG A 162 12.80 8.12 -2.70
N THR A 163 13.23 8.47 -1.50
CA THR A 163 14.11 9.60 -1.21
C THR A 163 15.01 9.21 -0.05
N GLU A 164 16.26 9.69 -0.01
CA GLU A 164 17.19 9.37 1.08
C GLU A 164 16.62 9.64 2.50
N PRO A 165 16.01 10.80 2.80
CA PRO A 165 15.38 11.02 4.11
C PRO A 165 14.14 10.12 4.33
N GLY A 166 13.34 9.88 3.29
CA GLY A 166 12.17 9.00 3.36
C GLY A 166 12.57 7.56 3.68
N ASP A 167 13.64 7.06 3.05
CA ASP A 167 14.19 5.73 3.28
C ASP A 167 14.62 5.56 4.75
N LYS A 168 15.27 6.56 5.36
CA LYS A 168 15.65 6.52 6.79
C LYS A 168 14.42 6.44 7.71
N VAL A 169 13.40 7.26 7.45
CA VAL A 169 12.16 7.26 8.27
C VAL A 169 11.42 5.92 8.12
N VAL A 170 11.25 5.44 6.90
CA VAL A 170 10.52 4.20 6.64
C VAL A 170 11.31 2.97 7.10
N ALA A 171 12.64 2.99 7.00
CA ALA A 171 13.52 1.95 7.56
C ALA A 171 13.45 1.91 9.09
N PHE A 172 13.31 3.06 9.76
CA PHE A 172 13.07 3.09 11.20
C PHE A 172 11.69 2.50 11.55
N LEU A 173 10.63 2.91 10.83
CA LEU A 173 9.27 2.41 11.08
C LEU A 173 9.14 0.91 10.81
N THR A 174 9.78 0.37 9.77
CA THR A 174 9.70 -1.06 9.46
C THR A 174 10.35 -1.91 10.55
N GLY A 175 11.30 -1.39 11.33
CA GLY A 175 11.98 -2.12 12.41
C GLY A 175 11.03 -2.56 13.54
N PHE A 176 9.88 -1.89 13.71
CA PHE A 176 8.83 -2.32 14.64
C PHE A 176 8.14 -3.62 14.23
N GLY A 177 8.20 -3.97 12.94
CA GLY A 177 7.70 -5.24 12.43
C GLY A 177 8.70 -6.39 12.54
N ASP A 178 9.93 -6.14 13.01
CA ASP A 178 10.93 -7.20 13.16
C ASP A 178 10.49 -8.26 14.16
N ALA A 179 10.86 -9.52 13.88
CA ALA A 179 10.52 -10.66 14.73
C ALA A 179 10.95 -10.45 16.20
N TYR A 180 12.09 -9.81 16.44
CA TYR A 180 12.57 -9.50 17.79
C TYR A 180 11.59 -8.62 18.57
N VAL A 181 11.02 -7.58 17.93
CA VAL A 181 10.07 -6.65 18.56
C VAL A 181 8.74 -7.35 18.82
N ILE A 182 8.28 -8.14 17.85
CA ILE A 182 7.03 -8.92 17.97
C ILE A 182 7.14 -9.97 19.08
N ILE A 183 8.25 -10.71 19.14
CA ILE A 183 8.52 -11.73 20.18
C ILE A 183 8.68 -11.08 21.55
N ALA A 184 9.42 -9.97 21.69
CA ALA A 184 9.57 -9.30 22.97
C ALA A 184 8.22 -8.79 23.51
N SER A 185 7.39 -8.22 22.62
CA SER A 185 6.07 -7.70 23.00
C SER A 185 5.09 -8.82 23.35
N SER A 186 5.10 -9.92 22.59
CA SER A 186 4.27 -11.09 22.91
C SER A 186 4.74 -11.80 24.18
N ALA A 187 6.05 -11.87 24.43
CA ALA A 187 6.62 -12.38 25.67
C ALA A 187 6.17 -11.57 26.88
N ALA A 188 6.10 -10.23 26.77
CA ALA A 188 5.59 -9.38 27.84
C ALA A 188 4.12 -9.71 28.20
N VAL A 189 3.26 -9.91 27.18
CA VAL A 189 1.87 -10.35 27.36
C VAL A 189 1.83 -11.73 28.01
N THR A 190 2.60 -12.68 27.49
CA THR A 190 2.67 -14.06 28.01
C THR A 190 3.12 -14.07 29.47
N CYS A 191 4.24 -13.43 29.81
CA CYS A 191 4.74 -13.31 31.18
C CYS A 191 3.67 -12.71 32.10
N TRP A 192 3.00 -11.64 31.68
CA TRP A 192 1.89 -11.07 32.45
C TRP A 192 0.77 -12.09 32.68
N LEU A 193 0.32 -12.80 31.64
CA LEU A 193 -0.73 -13.81 31.78
C LEU A 193 -0.32 -14.99 32.68
N LEU A 194 0.94 -15.42 32.63
CA LEU A 194 1.50 -16.44 33.53
C LEU A 194 1.50 -15.96 34.98
N LEU A 195 1.93 -14.72 35.24
CA LEU A 195 1.86 -14.10 36.58
C LEU A 195 0.41 -14.02 37.11
N ARG A 196 -0.56 -13.89 36.20
CA ARG A 196 -2.00 -13.91 36.50
C ARG A 196 -2.63 -15.31 36.51
N ARG A 197 -1.79 -16.36 36.42
CA ARG A 197 -2.19 -17.78 36.37
C ARG A 197 -3.19 -18.08 35.24
N GLN A 198 -3.14 -17.33 34.16
CA GLN A 198 -3.97 -17.50 32.96
C GLN A 198 -3.25 -18.38 31.93
N TRP A 199 -2.90 -19.60 32.32
CA TRP A 199 -2.03 -20.50 31.55
C TRP A 199 -2.55 -20.80 30.14
N HIS A 200 -3.87 -21.02 29.99
CA HIS A 200 -4.46 -21.30 28.68
C HIS A 200 -4.39 -20.10 27.73
N LEU A 201 -4.64 -18.88 28.23
CA LEU A 201 -4.49 -17.66 27.43
C LEU A 201 -3.03 -17.40 27.06
N ALA A 202 -2.11 -17.61 28.01
CA ALA A 202 -0.67 -17.48 27.77
C ALA A 202 -0.21 -18.46 26.68
N LEU A 203 -0.62 -19.73 26.78
CA LEU A 203 -0.35 -20.75 25.77
C LEU A 203 -0.95 -20.36 24.41
N GLY A 204 -2.18 -19.85 24.40
CA GLY A 204 -2.83 -19.37 23.18
C GLY A 204 -2.03 -18.27 22.48
N VAL A 205 -1.53 -17.28 23.23
CA VAL A 205 -0.70 -16.19 22.67
C VAL A 205 0.59 -16.75 22.07
N VAL A 206 1.27 -17.63 22.80
CA VAL A 206 2.51 -18.28 22.31
C VAL A 206 2.24 -19.09 21.05
N LEU A 207 1.20 -19.92 21.05
CA LEU A 207 0.83 -20.74 19.90
C LEU A 207 0.45 -19.89 18.69
N SER A 208 -0.31 -18.81 18.86
CA SER A 208 -0.66 -17.92 17.76
C SER A 208 0.58 -17.33 17.07
N ILE A 209 1.57 -16.86 17.85
CA ILE A 209 2.82 -16.32 17.30
C ILE A 209 3.69 -17.41 16.67
N ALA A 210 3.80 -18.57 17.33
CA ALA A 210 4.58 -19.69 16.83
C ALA A 210 4.00 -20.26 15.52
N ILE A 211 2.68 -20.44 15.45
CA ILE A 211 1.97 -20.91 14.26
C ILE A 211 2.07 -19.87 13.14
N ALA A 212 1.94 -18.56 13.44
CA ALA A 212 2.14 -17.50 12.46
C ALA A 212 3.51 -17.59 11.80
N SER A 213 4.56 -17.70 12.61
CA SER A 213 5.92 -17.83 12.12
C SER A 213 6.14 -19.14 11.36
N GLY A 214 5.61 -20.26 11.87
CA GLY A 214 5.74 -21.58 11.25
C GLY A 214 5.06 -21.64 9.88
N LEU A 215 3.81 -21.19 9.78
CA LEU A 215 3.06 -21.14 8.52
C LEU A 215 3.70 -20.19 7.52
N ALA A 216 4.18 -19.02 7.95
CA ALA A 216 4.90 -18.11 7.06
C ALA A 216 6.18 -18.76 6.49
N THR A 217 6.94 -19.48 7.32
CA THR A 217 8.14 -20.21 6.86
C THR A 217 7.79 -21.35 5.92
N LEU A 218 6.73 -22.12 6.21
CA LEU A 218 6.29 -23.23 5.36
C LEU A 218 5.82 -22.73 3.99
N LEU A 219 5.00 -21.67 3.96
CA LEU A 219 4.53 -21.06 2.70
C LEU A 219 5.70 -20.51 1.88
N LYS A 220 6.68 -19.86 2.53
CA LYS A 220 7.90 -19.40 1.87
C LYS A 220 8.67 -20.54 1.20
N ALA A 221 8.86 -21.64 1.93
CA ALA A 221 9.56 -22.80 1.41
C ALA A 221 8.78 -23.52 0.31
N GLY A 222 7.44 -23.56 0.40
CA GLY A 222 6.59 -24.24 -0.56
C GLY A 222 6.38 -23.49 -1.87
N LEU A 223 6.21 -22.16 -1.83
CA LEU A 223 5.94 -21.34 -3.02
C LEU A 223 7.19 -20.78 -3.68
N ALA A 224 8.27 -20.61 -2.92
CA ALA A 224 9.59 -20.20 -3.42
C ALA A 224 9.57 -18.93 -4.31
N ILE A 225 8.73 -17.94 -3.96
CA ILE A 225 8.54 -16.72 -4.76
C ILE A 225 9.70 -15.74 -4.52
N PRO A 226 10.45 -15.33 -5.56
CA PRO A 226 11.53 -14.36 -5.41
C PRO A 226 10.97 -12.99 -5.03
N ARG A 227 11.72 -12.22 -4.24
CA ARG A 227 11.37 -10.84 -3.85
C ARG A 227 11.59 -9.83 -4.98
N PRO A 228 11.01 -8.62 -4.88
CA PRO A 228 11.28 -7.54 -5.84
C PRO A 228 12.76 -7.15 -5.90
N GLN A 229 13.45 -7.22 -4.77
CA GLN A 229 14.88 -6.97 -4.65
C GLN A 229 15.54 -8.16 -3.95
N ALA A 230 16.72 -8.55 -4.44
CA ALA A 230 17.56 -9.59 -3.84
C ALA A 230 18.25 -9.04 -2.58
N LEU A 231 17.47 -8.82 -1.53
CA LEU A 231 17.91 -8.19 -0.27
C LEU A 231 18.54 -9.19 0.72
N TYR A 232 18.29 -10.49 0.55
CA TYR A 232 18.63 -11.53 1.53
C TYR A 232 19.21 -12.77 0.83
N GLU A 233 20.00 -13.54 1.57
CA GLU A 233 20.52 -14.86 1.17
C GLU A 233 19.75 -16.01 1.88
N GLY A 234 19.82 -17.23 1.32
CA GLY A 234 19.20 -18.43 1.90
C GLY A 234 17.66 -18.45 1.88
N ALA A 235 17.02 -19.08 2.88
CA ALA A 235 15.55 -19.19 2.93
C ALA A 235 14.81 -17.83 3.08
N GLN A 236 15.54 -16.75 3.37
CA GLN A 236 15.02 -15.38 3.43
C GLN A 236 14.82 -14.76 2.02
N VAL A 237 15.31 -15.41 0.96
CA VAL A 237 15.12 -15.00 -0.45
C VAL A 237 13.64 -14.95 -0.83
N PHE A 238 12.79 -15.75 -0.18
CA PHE A 238 11.38 -15.84 -0.53
C PHE A 238 10.51 -14.76 0.10
N GLY A 239 9.63 -14.19 -0.74
CA GLY A 239 8.76 -13.05 -0.42
C GLY A 239 7.46 -13.45 0.30
N PHE A 240 6.74 -14.44 -0.22
CA PHE A 240 5.38 -14.75 0.21
C PHE A 240 5.31 -15.75 1.38
N PRO A 241 4.55 -15.47 2.46
CA PRO A 241 3.98 -14.18 2.83
C PRO A 241 5.00 -13.30 3.58
N SER A 242 4.70 -12.00 3.69
CA SER A 242 5.55 -11.06 4.42
C SER A 242 5.55 -11.36 5.93
N GLY A 243 6.75 -11.60 6.49
CA GLY A 243 6.93 -11.93 7.91
C GLY A 243 6.59 -10.77 8.83
N HIS A 244 7.06 -9.56 8.51
CA HIS A 244 6.73 -8.33 9.25
C HIS A 244 5.22 -8.08 9.33
N ALA A 245 4.54 -8.17 8.18
CA ALA A 245 3.10 -7.97 8.11
C ALA A 245 2.35 -9.06 8.90
N THR A 246 2.77 -10.32 8.78
CA THR A 246 2.19 -11.46 9.52
C THR A 246 2.34 -11.30 11.03
N GLY A 247 3.56 -11.01 11.51
CA GLY A 247 3.85 -10.85 12.92
C GLY A 247 3.11 -9.65 13.52
N ALA A 248 3.14 -8.50 12.83
CA ALA A 248 2.41 -7.31 13.22
C ALA A 248 0.89 -7.57 13.28
N ALA A 249 0.30 -8.13 12.22
CA ALA A 249 -1.13 -8.44 12.17
C ALA A 249 -1.55 -9.42 13.27
N THR A 250 -0.73 -10.44 13.57
CA THR A 250 -1.01 -11.41 14.64
C THR A 250 -0.96 -10.75 16.01
N LEU A 251 0.13 -10.05 16.35
CA LEU A 251 0.28 -9.40 17.66
C LEU A 251 -0.80 -8.34 17.88
N MET A 252 -0.98 -7.44 16.91
CA MET A 252 -1.96 -6.35 16.97
C MET A 252 -3.40 -6.88 16.96
N GLY A 253 -3.65 -8.01 16.28
CA GLY A 253 -4.92 -8.72 16.33
C GLY A 253 -5.21 -9.34 17.70
N LEU A 254 -4.22 -9.97 18.34
CA LEU A 254 -4.36 -10.46 19.72
C LEU A 254 -4.64 -9.31 20.70
N LEU A 255 -3.92 -8.20 20.59
CA LEU A 255 -4.16 -7.00 21.41
C LEU A 255 -5.55 -6.38 21.12
N THR A 256 -6.00 -6.43 19.86
CA THR A 256 -7.36 -6.05 19.46
C THR A 256 -8.41 -6.91 20.17
N TRP A 257 -8.20 -8.22 20.25
CA TRP A 257 -9.09 -9.11 20.97
C TRP A 257 -9.13 -8.78 22.47
N PHE A 258 -7.97 -8.58 23.12
CA PHE A 258 -7.91 -8.15 24.53
C PHE A 258 -8.60 -6.80 24.75
N ALA A 259 -8.45 -5.86 23.82
CA ALA A 259 -9.08 -4.55 23.92
C ALA A 259 -10.60 -4.66 23.75
N TRP A 260 -11.05 -5.42 22.75
CA TRP A 260 -12.46 -5.54 22.40
C TRP A 260 -13.29 -6.19 23.51
N PHE A 261 -12.79 -7.27 24.09
CA PHE A 261 -13.50 -8.03 25.13
C PHE A 261 -13.13 -7.62 26.55
N GLY A 262 -12.05 -6.85 26.72
CA GLY A 262 -11.45 -6.57 28.02
C GLY A 262 -11.51 -5.13 28.50
N LEU A 263 -11.69 -4.15 27.61
CA LEU A 263 -11.69 -2.73 27.96
C LEU A 263 -13.09 -2.11 27.92
N PRO A 264 -13.35 -1.07 28.75
CA PRO A 264 -14.56 -0.28 28.66
C PRO A 264 -14.55 0.62 27.41
N GLN A 265 -15.72 1.19 27.07
CA GLN A 265 -15.77 2.31 26.12
C GLN A 265 -15.10 3.55 26.74
N PRO A 266 -14.42 4.40 25.94
CA PRO A 266 -14.27 4.34 24.47
C PRO A 266 -13.12 3.43 23.98
N TRP A 267 -12.25 2.98 24.89
CA TRP A 267 -11.01 2.26 24.56
C TRP A 267 -11.23 0.97 23.78
N ARG A 268 -12.37 0.30 24.03
CA ARG A 268 -12.85 -0.85 23.26
C ARG A 268 -12.88 -0.61 21.74
N ARG A 269 -13.11 0.63 21.29
CA ARG A 269 -13.17 1.01 19.86
C ARG A 269 -11.88 1.69 19.38
N VAL A 270 -11.31 2.55 20.21
CA VAL A 270 -10.13 3.36 19.84
C VAL A 270 -8.89 2.48 19.67
N MET A 271 -8.66 1.51 20.57
CA MET A 271 -7.44 0.69 20.54
C MET A 271 -7.35 -0.20 19.28
N PRO A 272 -8.40 -0.97 18.89
CA PRO A 272 -8.38 -1.71 17.64
C PRO A 272 -8.07 -0.85 16.40
N MET A 273 -8.59 0.38 16.34
CA MET A 273 -8.31 1.30 15.24
C MET A 273 -6.84 1.72 15.21
N ALA A 274 -6.25 2.02 16.37
CA ALA A 274 -4.84 2.33 16.48
C ALA A 274 -3.96 1.13 16.09
N PHE A 275 -4.32 -0.08 16.53
CA PHE A 275 -3.62 -1.31 16.17
C PHE A 275 -3.68 -1.62 14.68
N ALA A 276 -4.84 -1.42 14.04
CA ALA A 276 -4.98 -1.55 12.59
C ALA A 276 -4.12 -0.53 11.84
N ALA A 277 -4.01 0.71 12.33
CA ALA A 277 -3.13 1.72 11.77
C ALA A 277 -1.65 1.33 11.88
N VAL A 278 -1.22 0.74 12.99
CA VAL A 278 0.16 0.22 13.16
C VAL A 278 0.46 -0.89 12.14
N VAL A 279 -0.46 -1.84 11.95
CA VAL A 279 -0.32 -2.88 10.91
C VAL A 279 -0.22 -2.26 9.52
N GLY A 280 -1.07 -1.27 9.22
CA GLY A 280 -1.05 -0.54 7.95
C GLY A 280 0.27 0.21 7.69
N ILE A 281 0.84 0.84 8.72
CA ILE A 281 2.13 1.54 8.62
C ILE A 281 3.25 0.54 8.32
N ILE A 282 3.29 -0.60 9.03
CA ILE A 282 4.29 -1.66 8.80
C ILE A 282 4.11 -2.27 7.40
N ALA A 283 2.87 -2.52 6.98
CA ALA A 283 2.57 -3.02 5.64
C ALA A 283 3.07 -2.04 4.56
N ALA A 284 2.72 -0.76 4.68
CA ALA A 284 3.15 0.30 3.76
C ALA A 284 4.68 0.46 3.73
N SER A 285 5.36 0.30 4.87
CA SER A 285 6.83 0.39 4.89
C SER A 285 7.50 -0.73 4.09
N ARG A 286 6.92 -1.94 4.07
CA ARG A 286 7.46 -3.05 3.25
C ARG A 286 7.33 -2.80 1.75
N LEU A 287 6.22 -2.18 1.34
CA LEU A 287 5.98 -1.83 -0.06
C LEU A 287 6.87 -0.67 -0.52
N TYR A 288 6.98 0.38 0.29
CA TYR A 288 7.84 1.54 -0.03
C TYR A 288 9.32 1.15 -0.18
N LEU A 289 9.82 0.28 0.70
CA LEU A 289 11.21 -0.20 0.65
C LEU A 289 11.43 -1.27 -0.43
N SER A 290 10.41 -1.58 -1.24
CA SER A 290 10.44 -2.64 -2.28
C SER A 290 10.90 -4.00 -1.73
N ALA A 291 10.62 -4.27 -0.45
CA ALA A 291 11.13 -5.44 0.25
C ALA A 291 10.26 -6.70 0.07
N HIS A 292 9.02 -6.49 -0.37
CA HIS A 292 7.97 -7.47 -0.60
C HIS A 292 7.03 -6.98 -1.71
N TRP A 293 6.42 -7.92 -2.41
CA TRP A 293 5.32 -7.63 -3.32
C TRP A 293 4.06 -7.21 -2.54
N PRO A 294 3.16 -6.40 -3.13
CA PRO A 294 1.83 -6.14 -2.56
C PRO A 294 1.09 -7.41 -2.12
N SER A 295 1.08 -8.45 -2.96
CA SER A 295 0.49 -9.75 -2.64
C SER A 295 1.11 -10.41 -1.39
N ASP A 296 2.43 -10.37 -1.20
CA ASP A 296 3.11 -10.89 -0.01
C ASP A 296 2.60 -10.23 1.28
N VAL A 297 2.40 -8.91 1.23
CA VAL A 297 1.96 -8.11 2.38
C VAL A 297 0.50 -8.40 2.72
N VAL A 298 -0.37 -8.47 1.71
CA VAL A 298 -1.77 -8.87 1.87
C VAL A 298 -1.87 -10.30 2.41
N GLY A 299 -1.09 -11.24 1.86
CA GLY A 299 -1.04 -12.62 2.34
C GLY A 299 -0.61 -12.71 3.80
N GLY A 300 0.39 -11.93 4.21
CA GLY A 300 0.80 -11.85 5.62
C GLY A 300 -0.27 -11.27 6.54
N MET A 301 -0.96 -10.21 6.11
CA MET A 301 -2.07 -9.64 6.88
C MET A 301 -3.24 -10.61 7.01
N LEU A 302 -3.60 -11.34 5.94
CA LEU A 302 -4.65 -12.36 5.97
C LEU A 302 -4.29 -13.50 6.91
N LEU A 303 -3.05 -14.00 6.85
CA LEU A 303 -2.58 -15.06 7.75
C LEU A 303 -2.65 -14.63 9.23
N GLY A 304 -2.14 -13.44 9.57
CA GLY A 304 -2.21 -12.93 10.95
C GLY A 304 -3.64 -12.65 11.43
N THR A 305 -4.51 -12.17 10.53
CA THR A 305 -5.94 -11.97 10.83
C THR A 305 -6.65 -13.30 11.05
N GLY A 306 -6.38 -14.30 10.21
CA GLY A 306 -6.93 -15.66 10.36
C GLY A 306 -6.55 -16.27 11.70
N LEU A 307 -5.29 -16.16 12.11
CA LEU A 307 -4.85 -16.65 13.42
C LEU A 307 -5.48 -15.89 14.59
N THR A 308 -5.71 -14.60 14.44
CA THR A 308 -6.46 -13.80 15.42
C THR A 308 -7.90 -14.29 15.55
N LEU A 309 -8.56 -14.61 14.43
CA LEU A 309 -9.92 -15.14 14.43
C LEU A 309 -9.97 -16.56 15.01
N CYS A 310 -8.99 -17.41 14.73
CA CYS A 310 -8.84 -18.72 15.39
C CYS A 310 -8.69 -18.57 16.91
N PHE A 311 -7.83 -17.65 17.35
CA PHE A 311 -7.67 -17.34 18.77
C PHE A 311 -8.98 -16.83 19.39
N ALA A 312 -9.67 -15.90 18.71
CA ALA A 312 -10.94 -15.36 19.16
C ALA A 312 -12.01 -16.45 19.28
N LEU A 313 -12.04 -17.41 18.35
CA LEU A 313 -12.97 -18.52 18.34
C LEU A 313 -12.70 -19.52 19.47
N ALA A 314 -11.41 -19.80 19.74
CA ALA A 314 -10.97 -20.72 20.78
C ALA A 314 -11.23 -20.15 22.19
N PHE A 315 -10.99 -18.85 22.39
CA PHE A 315 -11.11 -18.20 23.70
C PHE A 315 -12.40 -17.39 23.89
N ARG A 316 -13.41 -17.60 23.02
CA ARG A 316 -14.69 -16.85 23.02
C ARG A 316 -15.47 -16.85 24.35
N ARG A 317 -15.25 -17.86 25.20
CA ARG A 317 -15.96 -18.05 26.48
C ARG A 317 -15.10 -17.71 27.72
N VAL A 318 -13.89 -17.18 27.54
CA VAL A 318 -12.98 -16.90 28.66
C VAL A 318 -13.33 -15.59 29.36
N ASP A 319 -13.39 -15.61 30.69
CA ASP A 319 -13.51 -14.40 31.51
C ASP A 319 -12.16 -13.67 31.64
N LEU A 320 -12.06 -12.50 31.02
CA LEU A 320 -10.87 -11.67 31.01
C LEU A 320 -10.67 -10.82 32.28
N ARG A 321 -11.63 -10.77 33.21
CA ARG A 321 -11.51 -9.94 34.43
C ARG A 321 -10.25 -10.28 35.23
N LYS A 322 -9.93 -11.58 35.34
CA LYS A 322 -8.73 -12.05 36.05
C LYS A 322 -7.43 -11.74 35.31
N ALA A 323 -7.47 -11.64 33.99
CA ALA A 323 -6.30 -11.35 33.16
C ALA A 323 -5.86 -9.87 33.22
N ARG A 324 -6.74 -8.94 33.64
CA ARG A 324 -6.52 -7.49 33.58
C ARG A 324 -5.97 -7.06 32.20
N PRO A 325 -6.78 -7.19 31.14
CA PRO A 325 -6.36 -7.01 29.75
C PRO A 325 -5.75 -5.63 29.46
N GLY A 326 -6.20 -4.57 30.14
CA GLY A 326 -5.57 -3.25 30.01
C GLY A 326 -4.11 -3.21 30.43
N MET A 327 -3.73 -3.98 31.46
CA MET A 327 -2.34 -4.09 31.88
C MET A 327 -1.53 -4.90 30.86
N ALA A 328 -2.08 -6.02 30.37
CA ALA A 328 -1.45 -6.81 29.30
C ALA A 328 -1.15 -5.95 28.05
N ILE A 329 -2.13 -5.15 27.62
CA ILE A 329 -1.98 -4.21 26.50
C ILE A 329 -0.94 -3.13 26.81
N ALA A 330 -0.98 -2.55 28.01
CA ALA A 330 -0.01 -1.51 28.41
C ALA A 330 1.43 -2.04 28.43
N LEU A 331 1.66 -3.24 28.96
CA LEU A 331 2.98 -3.90 28.92
C LEU A 331 3.42 -4.21 27.49
N ALA A 332 2.52 -4.75 26.67
CA ALA A 332 2.81 -5.02 25.26
C ALA A 332 3.22 -3.75 24.53
N LEU A 333 2.46 -2.66 24.70
CA LEU A 333 2.74 -1.37 24.10
C LEU A 333 4.02 -0.73 24.64
N PHE A 334 4.28 -0.85 25.94
CA PHE A 334 5.51 -0.34 26.53
C PHE A 334 6.73 -1.01 25.91
N VAL A 335 6.70 -2.34 25.76
CA VAL A 335 7.78 -3.10 25.10
C VAL A 335 7.83 -2.79 23.60
N PHE A 336 6.69 -2.84 22.91
CA PHE A 336 6.61 -2.58 21.49
C PHE A 336 7.16 -1.19 21.13
N LEU A 337 6.79 -0.15 21.89
CA LEU A 337 7.25 1.21 21.66
C LEU A 337 8.69 1.41 22.14
N GLY A 338 9.01 1.00 23.36
CA GLY A 338 10.33 1.22 23.97
C GLY A 338 11.43 0.37 23.35
N PHE A 339 11.27 -0.96 23.40
CA PHE A 339 12.22 -1.89 22.79
C PHE A 339 12.19 -1.77 21.26
N GLY A 340 11.02 -1.57 20.64
CA GLY A 340 10.94 -1.35 19.19
C GLY A 340 11.67 -0.09 18.73
N ALA A 341 11.56 1.03 19.45
CA ALA A 341 12.30 2.24 19.12
C ALA A 341 13.81 2.04 19.29
N TRP A 342 14.24 1.41 20.39
CA TRP A 342 15.66 1.11 20.63
C TRP A 342 16.24 0.17 19.56
N HIS A 343 15.54 -0.92 19.25
CA HIS A 343 15.93 -1.89 18.22
C HIS A 343 16.01 -1.24 16.84
N SER A 344 14.96 -0.50 16.45
CA SER A 344 14.90 0.17 15.16
C SER A 344 15.98 1.24 15.01
N TRP A 345 16.26 2.00 16.07
CA TRP A 345 17.35 2.98 16.08
C TRP A 345 18.72 2.32 15.91
N ARG A 346 18.96 1.23 16.62
CA ARG A 346 20.23 0.49 16.56
C ARG A 346 20.44 -0.18 15.19
N ALA A 347 19.37 -0.74 14.62
CA ALA A 347 19.40 -1.44 13.33
C ALA A 347 19.38 -0.47 12.14
N LEU A 348 19.08 0.81 12.34
CA LEU A 348 18.85 1.77 11.25
C LEU A 348 19.99 1.85 10.22
N PRO A 349 21.28 1.93 10.60
CA PRO A 349 22.36 2.02 9.61
C PRO A 349 22.42 0.78 8.70
N GLN A 350 22.22 -0.40 9.28
CA GLN A 350 22.19 -1.67 8.55
C GLN A 350 20.94 -1.77 7.67
N ALA A 351 19.79 -1.35 8.18
CA ALA A 351 18.54 -1.35 7.44
C ALA A 351 18.60 -0.41 6.22
N VAL A 352 19.14 0.80 6.37
CA VAL A 352 19.30 1.74 5.25
C VAL A 352 20.24 1.17 4.19
N ALA A 353 21.37 0.61 4.59
CA ALA A 353 22.29 -0.04 3.66
C ALA A 353 21.61 -1.20 2.91
N MET A 354 20.89 -2.06 3.64
CA MET A 354 20.16 -3.18 3.08
C MET A 354 19.11 -2.75 2.04
N TYR A 355 18.29 -1.75 2.36
CA TYR A 355 17.21 -1.33 1.46
C TYR A 355 17.65 -0.36 0.37
N THR A 356 18.93 -0.01 0.27
CA THR A 356 19.41 0.90 -0.78
C THR A 356 19.02 0.34 -2.15
N PRO A 357 18.29 1.09 -2.99
CA PRO A 357 17.88 0.58 -4.29
C PRO A 357 19.12 0.20 -5.11
N PRO A 358 19.18 -0.99 -5.70
CA PRO A 358 20.24 -1.29 -6.65
C PRO A 358 20.12 -0.33 -7.86
N PRO A 359 21.25 0.05 -8.48
CA PRO A 359 21.19 0.82 -9.72
C PRO A 359 20.36 0.04 -10.75
N THR A 360 19.38 0.72 -11.35
CA THR A 360 18.54 0.11 -12.38
C THR A 360 19.45 -0.28 -13.54
N PRO A 361 19.54 -1.57 -13.93
CA PRO A 361 20.40 -1.98 -15.02
C PRO A 361 19.87 -1.33 -16.30
N VAL A 362 20.59 -0.34 -16.81
CA VAL A 362 20.31 0.25 -18.12
C VAL A 362 20.94 -0.69 -19.15
N GLN A 363 20.11 -1.33 -19.96
CA GLN A 363 20.62 -2.14 -21.06
C GLN A 363 21.20 -1.20 -22.11
N VAL A 364 22.49 -1.36 -22.41
CA VAL A 364 23.16 -0.54 -23.42
C VAL A 364 23.19 -1.31 -24.73
N ILE A 365 22.55 -0.77 -25.77
CA ILE A 365 22.54 -1.35 -27.12
C ILE A 365 23.22 -0.41 -28.12
N SER A 366 23.75 -0.97 -29.21
CA SER A 366 24.30 -0.16 -30.31
C SER A 366 23.19 0.30 -31.25
N ARG A 367 23.45 1.38 -31.99
CA ARG A 367 22.51 1.95 -32.96
C ARG A 367 22.15 0.95 -34.07
N ASP A 368 23.14 0.21 -34.57
CA ASP A 368 22.92 -0.77 -35.62
C ASP A 368 22.12 -1.98 -35.12
N ALA A 369 22.39 -2.45 -33.90
CA ALA A 369 21.64 -3.53 -33.29
C ALA A 369 20.18 -3.12 -33.04
N TRP A 370 19.95 -1.89 -32.57
CA TRP A 370 18.62 -1.31 -32.41
C TRP A 370 17.85 -1.20 -33.72
N LEU A 371 18.45 -0.73 -34.82
CA LEU A 371 17.75 -0.56 -36.11
C LEU A 371 17.45 -1.89 -36.83
N THR A 372 18.13 -2.96 -36.45
CA THR A 372 18.02 -4.29 -37.07
C THR A 372 17.09 -5.21 -36.29
N ALA A 373 17.40 -5.52 -35.03
CA ALA A 373 16.69 -6.53 -34.24
C ALA A 373 16.27 -6.05 -32.85
N ASP A 374 17.12 -5.32 -32.13
CA ASP A 374 16.93 -5.07 -30.69
C ASP A 374 15.75 -4.15 -30.38
N TRP A 375 15.24 -3.39 -31.37
CA TRP A 375 14.00 -2.62 -31.22
C TRP A 375 12.79 -3.48 -30.81
N GLN A 376 12.82 -4.79 -31.09
CA GLN A 376 11.77 -5.74 -30.72
C GLN A 376 11.80 -6.15 -29.24
N THR A 377 12.96 -6.00 -28.58
CA THR A 377 13.11 -6.34 -27.15
C THR A 377 12.41 -5.33 -26.24
N LEU A 378 12.09 -4.15 -26.77
CA LEU A 378 11.39 -3.09 -26.06
C LEU A 378 9.88 -3.37 -25.95
N PRO A 379 9.22 -2.92 -24.87
CA PRO A 379 7.80 -3.12 -24.64
C PRO A 379 6.93 -2.83 -25.88
N VAL A 380 6.00 -3.75 -26.17
CA VAL A 380 5.04 -3.60 -27.27
C VAL A 380 3.91 -2.65 -26.87
N ARG A 381 3.38 -2.86 -25.67
CA ARG A 381 2.24 -2.12 -25.13
C ARG A 381 2.55 -1.56 -23.77
N ARG A 382 1.81 -0.51 -23.42
CA ARG A 382 1.81 0.05 -22.07
C ARG A 382 1.21 -0.98 -21.11
N THR A 383 1.77 -1.05 -19.91
CA THR A 383 1.25 -1.81 -18.79
C THR A 383 0.83 -0.81 -17.71
N ASP A 384 -0.42 -0.87 -17.27
CA ASP A 384 -0.92 -0.01 -16.22
C ASP A 384 -0.50 -0.49 -14.81
N LEU A 385 -1.02 0.15 -13.76
CA LEU A 385 -0.68 -0.22 -12.38
C LEU A 385 -1.28 -1.57 -11.94
N VAL A 386 -2.35 -2.02 -12.61
CA VAL A 386 -3.05 -3.29 -12.32
C VAL A 386 -2.45 -4.44 -13.14
N GLY A 387 -1.47 -4.15 -13.99
CA GLY A 387 -0.81 -5.14 -14.83
C GLY A 387 -1.58 -5.46 -16.11
N GLU A 388 -2.60 -4.67 -16.46
CA GLU A 388 -3.32 -4.81 -17.71
C GLU A 388 -2.53 -4.15 -18.85
N THR A 389 -2.58 -4.78 -20.03
CA THR A 389 -1.93 -4.25 -21.24
C THR A 389 -2.87 -3.30 -21.96
N GLU A 390 -2.35 -2.13 -22.29
CA GLU A 390 -3.14 -0.96 -22.69
C GLU A 390 -2.71 -0.51 -24.09
N GLU A 391 -2.40 0.77 -24.30
CA GLU A 391 -2.09 1.30 -25.62
C GLU A 391 -0.70 0.83 -26.10
N PRO A 392 -0.54 0.46 -27.39
CA PRO A 392 0.75 0.12 -27.97
C PRO A 392 1.71 1.32 -28.04
N PHE A 393 3.00 1.02 -27.99
CA PHE A 393 4.06 1.95 -28.31
C PHE A 393 4.29 1.96 -29.82
N SER A 394 3.83 3.03 -30.46
CA SER A 394 3.86 3.23 -31.90
C SER A 394 5.17 3.86 -32.38
N LEU A 395 5.97 4.45 -31.49
CA LEU A 395 7.21 5.13 -31.86
C LEU A 395 8.29 4.94 -30.77
N GLN A 396 9.53 4.77 -31.23
CA GLN A 396 10.73 4.75 -30.42
C GLN A 396 11.65 5.90 -30.84
N TRP A 397 11.98 6.78 -29.88
CA TRP A 397 12.76 8.01 -30.10
C TRP A 397 14.05 7.97 -29.28
N THR A 398 15.18 8.36 -29.87
CA THR A 398 16.49 8.26 -29.20
C THR A 398 17.05 9.59 -28.71
N GLY A 399 16.37 10.70 -28.98
CA GLY A 399 16.78 12.03 -28.56
C GLY A 399 16.27 12.43 -27.17
N THR A 400 16.57 13.67 -26.77
CA THR A 400 16.00 14.24 -25.54
C THR A 400 14.51 14.51 -25.69
N SER A 401 13.79 14.58 -24.56
CA SER A 401 12.37 14.96 -24.55
C SER A 401 12.15 16.37 -25.06
N THR A 402 13.11 17.29 -24.88
CA THR A 402 13.03 18.67 -25.37
C THR A 402 13.19 18.74 -26.88
N ALA A 403 14.09 17.94 -27.46
CA ALA A 403 14.23 17.84 -28.91
C ALA A 403 12.96 17.23 -29.53
N PHE A 404 12.36 16.24 -28.86
CA PHE A 404 11.08 15.67 -29.27
C PHE A 404 9.95 16.72 -29.24
N GLU A 405 9.84 17.47 -28.14
CA GLU A 405 8.84 18.53 -27.96
C GLU A 405 8.94 19.58 -29.08
N ALA A 406 10.16 20.00 -29.42
CA ALA A 406 10.41 20.95 -30.51
C ALA A 406 9.95 20.39 -31.86
N ALA A 407 10.33 19.15 -32.19
CA ALA A 407 9.94 18.50 -33.45
C ALA A 407 8.42 18.33 -33.55
N ALA A 408 7.78 17.80 -32.51
CA ALA A 408 6.33 17.60 -32.47
C ALA A 408 5.55 18.93 -32.54
N SER A 409 6.07 20.00 -31.95
CA SER A 409 5.45 21.34 -32.01
C SER A 409 5.35 21.86 -33.44
N THR A 410 6.31 21.55 -34.33
CA THR A 410 6.22 21.91 -35.75
C THR A 410 5.11 21.17 -36.51
N ALA A 411 4.63 20.05 -35.96
CA ALA A 411 3.52 19.25 -36.49
C ALA A 411 2.17 19.60 -35.84
N GLY A 412 2.11 20.70 -35.08
CA GLY A 412 0.87 21.22 -34.46
C GLY A 412 0.52 20.59 -33.11
N TRP A 413 1.46 19.90 -32.46
CA TRP A 413 1.27 19.39 -31.10
C TRP A 413 1.59 20.49 -30.08
N VAL A 414 0.75 20.62 -29.06
CA VAL A 414 0.93 21.59 -27.96
C VAL A 414 1.17 20.84 -26.66
N ARG A 415 2.03 21.36 -25.79
CA ARG A 415 2.25 20.76 -24.47
C ARG A 415 0.96 20.76 -23.67
N ALA A 416 0.60 19.60 -23.13
CA ALA A 416 -0.62 19.45 -22.34
C ALA A 416 -0.48 20.08 -20.95
N ASP A 417 -1.55 20.69 -20.47
CA ASP A 417 -1.66 21.11 -19.08
C ASP A 417 -1.75 19.89 -18.16
N GLY A 418 -0.91 19.89 -17.12
CA GLY A 418 -0.93 18.85 -16.09
C GLY A 418 -2.18 18.94 -15.21
N LEU A 419 -2.55 17.80 -14.63
CA LEU A 419 -3.61 17.73 -13.63
C LEU A 419 -3.14 18.38 -12.31
N THR A 420 -3.69 19.56 -12.00
CA THR A 420 -3.39 20.32 -10.77
C THR A 420 -4.69 20.80 -10.13
N LEU A 421 -4.62 21.25 -8.87
CA LEU A 421 -5.77 21.85 -8.18
C LEU A 421 -6.34 23.08 -8.93
N GLN A 422 -5.53 23.75 -9.74
CA GLN A 422 -5.94 24.93 -10.53
C GLN A 422 -6.61 24.53 -11.85
N THR A 423 -6.21 23.41 -12.46
CA THR A 423 -6.74 22.96 -13.75
C THR A 423 -7.94 22.02 -13.60
N LEU A 424 -8.09 21.35 -12.45
CA LEU A 424 -9.21 20.45 -12.13
C LEU A 424 -10.61 21.03 -12.39
N PRO A 425 -10.91 22.31 -12.03
CA PRO A 425 -12.23 22.89 -12.27
C PRO A 425 -12.63 22.94 -13.75
N ARG A 426 -11.67 22.89 -14.70
CA ARG A 426 -11.95 22.91 -16.14
C ARG A 426 -12.77 21.71 -16.61
N TYR A 427 -12.73 20.58 -15.89
CA TYR A 427 -13.62 19.44 -16.20
C TYR A 427 -15.10 19.73 -15.93
N LEU A 428 -15.41 20.73 -15.10
CA LEU A 428 -16.77 21.13 -14.76
C LEU A 428 -17.29 22.28 -15.65
N ASP A 429 -16.44 22.83 -16.51
CA ASP A 429 -16.80 23.93 -17.40
C ASP A 429 -17.12 23.38 -18.81
N PRO A 430 -18.40 23.40 -19.25
CA PRO A 430 -18.80 22.87 -20.54
C PRO A 430 -18.30 23.69 -21.75
N ALA A 431 -17.79 24.92 -21.53
CA ALA A 431 -17.28 25.80 -22.58
C ALA A 431 -15.79 25.54 -22.92
N VAL A 432 -15.07 24.77 -22.10
CA VAL A 432 -13.65 24.48 -22.32
C VAL A 432 -13.48 23.55 -23.52
N SER A 433 -12.57 23.91 -24.43
CA SER A 433 -12.22 23.09 -25.59
C SER A 433 -11.53 21.79 -25.19
N ALA A 434 -11.58 20.76 -26.03
CA ALA A 434 -10.94 19.48 -25.76
C ALA A 434 -9.42 19.64 -25.49
N GLU A 435 -8.75 20.54 -26.21
CA GLU A 435 -7.32 20.83 -26.06
C GLU A 435 -6.97 21.44 -24.69
N ALA A 436 -7.79 22.37 -24.19
CA ALA A 436 -7.53 23.10 -22.94
C ALA A 436 -7.89 22.31 -21.67
N LEU A 437 -8.54 21.16 -21.82
CA LEU A 437 -8.78 20.25 -20.70
C LEU A 437 -7.45 19.65 -20.23
N PRO A 438 -7.20 19.56 -18.91
CA PRO A 438 -6.01 18.87 -18.43
C PRO A 438 -6.04 17.40 -18.87
N VAL A 439 -4.85 16.82 -19.03
CA VAL A 439 -4.70 15.41 -19.40
C VAL A 439 -4.53 14.57 -18.14
N ILE A 440 -5.29 13.47 -18.06
CA ILE A 440 -5.17 12.52 -16.95
C ILE A 440 -3.80 11.84 -17.07
N PRO A 441 -2.95 11.85 -16.01
CA PRO A 441 -1.67 11.15 -16.04
C PRO A 441 -1.87 9.64 -16.21
N ARG A 442 -1.07 9.02 -17.08
CA ARG A 442 -1.03 7.56 -17.28
C ARG A 442 0.34 7.03 -16.88
N LEU A 443 0.35 5.85 -16.26
CA LEU A 443 1.57 5.17 -15.83
C LEU A 443 1.94 4.08 -16.84
N GLN A 444 3.24 3.95 -17.08
CA GLN A 444 3.85 2.82 -17.77
C GLN A 444 4.75 2.09 -16.78
N ASP A 445 4.40 0.87 -16.38
CA ASP A 445 5.22 0.08 -15.45
C ASP A 445 5.59 0.87 -14.18
N GLY A 446 4.62 1.63 -13.66
CA GLY A 446 4.79 2.53 -12.52
C GLY A 446 5.49 3.88 -12.80
N GLN A 447 5.91 4.15 -14.04
CA GLN A 447 6.55 5.41 -14.45
C GLN A 447 5.57 6.43 -15.01
N PHE A 448 5.67 7.68 -14.56
CA PHE A 448 4.98 8.81 -15.18
C PHE A 448 5.60 9.16 -16.53
N SER A 449 4.75 9.65 -17.45
CA SER A 449 5.22 10.19 -18.72
C SER A 449 6.14 11.41 -18.50
N VAL A 450 7.25 11.46 -19.22
CA VAL A 450 8.20 12.57 -19.22
C VAL A 450 7.63 13.80 -19.93
N LEU A 451 6.85 13.57 -20.99
CA LEU A 451 6.20 14.62 -21.77
C LEU A 451 4.82 14.13 -22.18
N THR A 452 3.85 15.05 -22.15
CA THR A 452 2.50 14.84 -22.69
C THR A 452 2.16 16.02 -23.57
N MET A 453 1.69 15.74 -24.79
CA MET A 453 1.28 16.74 -25.76
C MET A 453 -0.12 16.41 -26.27
N VAL A 454 -0.86 17.41 -26.70
CA VAL A 454 -2.21 17.28 -27.25
C VAL A 454 -2.31 17.96 -28.60
N ARG A 455 -3.20 17.44 -29.44
CA ARG A 455 -3.60 18.03 -30.71
C ARG A 455 -5.11 17.91 -30.85
N PRO A 456 -5.85 18.98 -31.19
CA PRO A 456 -7.30 18.87 -31.42
C PRO A 456 -7.57 18.01 -32.66
N ALA A 457 -8.55 17.10 -32.56
CA ALA A 457 -9.02 16.37 -33.72
C ALA A 457 -9.96 17.26 -34.57
N GLN A 458 -10.09 16.95 -35.86
CA GLN A 458 -10.91 17.74 -36.80
C GLN A 458 -12.41 17.76 -36.45
N ASP A 459 -12.87 16.82 -35.62
CA ASP A 459 -14.28 16.70 -35.20
C ASP A 459 -14.70 17.70 -34.11
N GLY A 460 -13.75 18.44 -33.53
CA GLY A 460 -13.97 19.40 -32.45
C GLY A 460 -14.46 18.81 -31.12
N LYS A 461 -14.60 17.48 -31.04
CA LYS A 461 -15.08 16.74 -29.86
C LYS A 461 -14.04 15.78 -29.30
N SER A 462 -13.02 15.47 -30.09
CA SER A 462 -11.94 14.59 -29.74
C SER A 462 -10.61 15.34 -29.74
N ARG A 463 -9.63 14.76 -29.06
CA ARG A 463 -8.25 15.19 -29.09
C ARG A 463 -7.35 13.98 -29.22
N GLU A 464 -6.23 14.16 -29.87
CA GLU A 464 -5.14 13.21 -29.81
C GLU A 464 -4.22 13.59 -28.65
N VAL A 465 -3.78 12.59 -27.90
CA VAL A 465 -2.89 12.73 -26.77
C VAL A 465 -1.65 11.88 -27.05
N LEU A 466 -0.49 12.53 -27.02
CA LEU A 466 0.80 11.91 -27.21
C LEU A 466 1.55 11.89 -25.89
N ARG A 467 2.13 10.75 -25.54
CA ARG A 467 2.84 10.56 -24.27
C ARG A 467 4.19 9.90 -24.48
N LEU A 468 5.21 10.40 -23.79
CA LEU A 468 6.58 9.91 -23.81
C LEU A 468 6.94 9.26 -22.47
N TRP A 469 7.52 8.07 -22.51
CA TRP A 469 8.11 7.40 -21.35
C TRP A 469 9.57 7.04 -21.58
N LYS A 470 10.36 6.93 -20.52
CA LYS A 470 11.73 6.41 -20.60
C LYS A 470 11.67 4.89 -20.62
N SER A 471 12.44 4.26 -21.50
CA SER A 471 12.75 2.84 -21.37
C SER A 471 13.93 2.61 -20.42
N ASN A 472 14.13 1.36 -20.03
CA ASN A 472 15.33 0.87 -19.34
C ASN A 472 16.51 0.63 -20.28
N THR A 473 16.42 1.05 -21.54
CA THR A 473 17.43 0.82 -22.57
C THR A 473 18.01 2.15 -23.04
N ALA A 474 19.33 2.21 -23.12
CA ALA A 474 20.06 3.34 -23.68
C ALA A 474 20.85 2.89 -24.91
N LEU A 475 20.92 3.78 -25.89
CA LEU A 475 21.80 3.67 -27.03
C LEU A 475 23.18 4.20 -26.66
N SER A 476 24.21 3.42 -26.96
CA SER A 476 25.59 3.90 -26.95
C SER A 476 26.01 4.22 -28.38
N ASP A 477 26.10 5.51 -28.70
CA ASP A 477 26.62 6.02 -29.97
C ASP A 477 27.80 6.95 -29.68
N THR A 478 28.95 6.71 -30.32
CA THR A 478 30.20 7.50 -30.14
C THR A 478 30.65 7.77 -28.69
N GLY A 479 30.34 6.87 -27.75
CA GLY A 479 30.68 7.01 -26.33
C GLY A 479 29.69 7.82 -25.48
N ARG A 480 28.62 8.34 -26.09
CA ARG A 480 27.51 9.01 -25.40
C ARG A 480 26.31 8.07 -25.28
N GLN A 481 25.79 7.93 -24.06
CA GLN A 481 24.57 7.17 -23.82
C GLN A 481 23.33 8.06 -23.97
N THR A 482 22.41 7.64 -24.82
CA THR A 482 21.13 8.32 -25.07
C THR A 482 19.96 7.39 -24.74
N PRO A 483 19.01 7.79 -23.89
CA PRO A 483 17.90 6.92 -23.52
C PRO A 483 16.94 6.74 -24.70
N ILE A 484 16.41 5.53 -24.87
CA ILE A 484 15.30 5.30 -25.81
C ILE A 484 14.00 5.70 -25.11
N LEU A 485 13.29 6.65 -25.67
CA LEU A 485 11.95 7.08 -25.26
C LEU A 485 10.90 6.31 -26.06
N LEU A 486 9.91 5.77 -25.35
CA LEU A 486 8.77 5.08 -25.91
C LEU A 486 7.61 6.07 -26.03
N VAL A 487 6.96 6.10 -27.19
CA VAL A 487 5.87 7.01 -27.48
C VAL A 487 4.61 6.25 -27.81
N SER A 488 3.51 6.66 -27.19
CA SER A 488 2.16 6.21 -27.52
C SER A 488 1.30 7.41 -27.88
N VAL A 489 0.35 7.18 -28.78
CA VAL A 489 -0.62 8.17 -29.23
C VAL A 489 -2.02 7.56 -29.11
N GLU A 490 -2.90 8.28 -28.44
CA GLU A 490 -4.27 7.85 -28.17
C GLU A 490 -5.26 8.94 -28.60
N THR A 491 -6.46 8.55 -29.02
CA THR A 491 -7.55 9.50 -29.28
C THR A 491 -8.53 9.47 -28.12
N GLU A 492 -8.67 10.60 -27.44
CA GLU A 492 -9.65 10.82 -26.38
C GLU A 492 -10.88 11.55 -26.93
N VAL A 493 -12.05 10.96 -26.76
CA VAL A 493 -13.36 11.60 -27.04
C VAL A 493 -13.87 12.23 -25.74
N ILE A 494 -14.16 13.52 -25.77
CA ILE A 494 -14.70 14.22 -24.60
C ILE A 494 -16.22 14.00 -24.54
N ARG A 495 -16.66 13.11 -23.64
CA ARG A 495 -18.08 12.86 -23.38
C ARG A 495 -18.59 13.82 -22.31
N ARG A 496 -19.76 14.42 -22.55
CA ARG A 496 -20.44 15.27 -21.56
C ARG A 496 -21.40 14.42 -20.73
N ALA A 497 -21.00 13.99 -19.53
CA ALA A 497 -21.91 13.33 -18.62
C ALA A 497 -22.79 14.37 -17.91
N VAL A 498 -24.11 14.20 -17.97
CA VAL A 498 -25.11 15.04 -17.26
C VAL A 498 -25.02 16.53 -17.63
N GLY A 499 -24.45 16.87 -18.80
CA GLY A 499 -24.35 18.25 -19.30
C GLY A 499 -23.39 19.18 -18.55
N MET A 500 -22.79 18.74 -17.44
CA MET A 500 -21.95 19.56 -16.55
C MET A 500 -20.51 19.06 -16.40
N ILE A 501 -20.20 17.82 -16.80
CA ILE A 501 -18.88 17.24 -16.60
C ILE A 501 -18.32 16.75 -17.94
N ASN A 502 -17.18 17.30 -18.33
CA ASN A 502 -16.37 16.82 -19.45
C ASN A 502 -15.55 15.60 -18.99
N LEU A 503 -15.83 14.44 -19.55
CA LEU A 503 -15.11 13.18 -19.27
C LEU A 503 -14.36 12.74 -20.53
N PRO A 504 -13.01 12.82 -20.53
CA PRO A 504 -12.22 12.23 -21.59
C PRO A 504 -12.34 10.70 -21.52
N VAL A 505 -12.75 10.09 -22.62
CA VAL A 505 -12.82 8.63 -22.77
C VAL A 505 -11.93 8.23 -23.94
N VAL A 506 -10.97 7.33 -23.70
CA VAL A 506 -10.13 6.78 -24.77
C VAL A 506 -11.03 5.98 -25.72
N HIS A 507 -11.04 6.37 -26.99
CA HIS A 507 -11.93 5.77 -27.99
C HIS A 507 -11.19 4.89 -28.99
N GLU A 508 -9.97 5.28 -29.38
CA GLU A 508 -9.18 4.56 -30.35
C GLU A 508 -7.69 4.77 -30.09
N VAL A 509 -6.89 3.70 -30.20
CA VAL A 509 -5.43 3.84 -30.28
C VAL A 509 -5.10 4.30 -31.68
N ALA A 510 -4.63 5.53 -31.82
CA ALA A 510 -4.15 6.02 -33.10
C ALA A 510 -2.74 5.50 -33.35
N TYR A 511 -2.50 4.86 -34.50
CA TYR A 511 -1.15 4.65 -34.99
C TYR A 511 -0.75 5.90 -35.77
N PRO A 512 0.12 6.77 -35.24
CA PRO A 512 0.56 7.94 -35.98
C PRO A 512 1.20 7.46 -37.28
N SER A 513 0.68 7.93 -38.41
CA SER A 513 1.35 7.72 -39.68
C SER A 513 2.66 8.51 -39.68
N ARG A 514 3.64 8.13 -40.52
CA ARG A 514 4.89 8.91 -40.71
C ARG A 514 4.64 10.41 -40.99
N HIS A 515 3.44 10.78 -41.46
CA HIS A 515 3.05 12.16 -41.75
C HIS A 515 2.57 12.96 -40.52
N ASP A 516 2.11 12.31 -39.46
CA ASP A 516 1.45 12.98 -38.34
C ASP A 516 2.40 13.65 -37.34
N LEU A 517 3.67 13.23 -37.31
CA LEU A 517 4.68 13.72 -36.36
C LEU A 517 5.83 14.49 -37.02
N ARG A 518 5.89 14.57 -38.36
CA ARG A 518 7.00 15.15 -39.14
C ARG A 518 8.42 14.64 -38.77
N LEU A 519 8.50 13.47 -38.15
CA LEU A 519 9.78 12.84 -37.80
C LEU A 519 10.26 11.98 -38.97
N THR A 520 11.54 12.10 -39.33
CA THR A 520 12.15 11.12 -40.26
C THR A 520 12.53 9.85 -39.50
N GLY A 521 12.23 8.68 -40.07
CA GLY A 521 12.44 7.42 -39.36
C GLY A 521 12.10 6.17 -40.15
N THR A 522 12.56 5.04 -39.67
CA THR A 522 12.37 3.72 -40.30
C THR A 522 11.12 3.08 -39.73
N LEU A 523 10.10 2.85 -40.57
CA LEU A 523 8.90 2.13 -40.20
C LEU A 523 9.19 0.63 -40.27
N ARG A 524 8.98 -0.05 -39.15
CA ARG A 524 9.04 -1.51 -39.04
C ARG A 524 7.66 -2.05 -38.68
N ARG A 525 7.46 -3.36 -38.85
CA ARG A 525 6.28 -4.07 -38.37
C ARG A 525 6.71 -5.14 -37.39
N ARG A 526 6.04 -5.19 -36.24
CA ARG A 526 6.16 -6.26 -35.24
C ARG A 526 5.53 -7.55 -35.76
N GLU A 527 5.80 -8.67 -35.09
CA GLU A 527 5.24 -9.98 -35.43
C GLU A 527 3.70 -10.02 -35.35
N ASP A 528 3.12 -9.24 -34.45
CA ASP A 528 1.67 -9.05 -34.30
C ASP A 528 1.04 -8.13 -35.38
N GLY A 529 1.85 -7.69 -36.36
CA GLY A 529 1.44 -6.81 -37.45
C GLY A 529 1.43 -5.32 -37.11
N GLN A 530 1.69 -4.93 -35.85
CA GLN A 530 1.64 -3.53 -35.45
C GLN A 530 2.82 -2.73 -36.02
N PRO A 531 2.58 -1.54 -36.62
CA PRO A 531 3.66 -0.68 -37.07
C PRO A 531 4.36 0.01 -35.90
N VAL A 532 5.69 0.11 -35.98
CA VAL A 532 6.49 0.93 -35.08
C VAL A 532 7.46 1.80 -35.87
N LEU A 533 7.50 3.09 -35.56
CA LEU A 533 8.43 4.04 -36.14
C LEU A 533 9.70 4.10 -35.27
N LEU A 534 10.86 3.89 -35.88
CA LEU A 534 12.17 4.07 -35.25
C LEU A 534 12.74 5.42 -35.70
N ALA A 535 12.82 6.39 -34.80
CA ALA A 535 13.24 7.75 -35.09
C ALA A 535 14.53 8.10 -34.31
N PRO A 536 15.69 8.10 -34.96
CA PRO A 536 16.95 8.51 -34.33
C PRO A 536 17.02 10.03 -34.14
N ALA A 537 17.71 10.53 -33.12
CA ALA A 537 17.77 11.97 -32.81
C ALA A 537 18.21 12.87 -33.99
N ASP A 538 19.10 12.39 -34.86
CA ASP A 538 19.60 13.10 -36.05
C ASP A 538 18.54 13.34 -37.13
N SER A 539 17.32 12.85 -36.91
CA SER A 539 16.22 12.82 -37.86
C SER A 539 15.21 13.96 -37.66
N ALA A 540 15.45 14.84 -36.67
CA ALA A 540 14.76 16.12 -36.50
C ALA A 540 15.41 17.17 -37.43
N GLY A 541 14.86 17.29 -38.64
CA GLY A 541 15.22 18.33 -39.61
C GLY A 541 14.32 19.54 -39.52
#